data_AF-A0A936A1G1-F1
#
_entry.id   AF-A0A936A1G1-F1
#
_cell.length_a   1.000
_cell.length_b   1.000
_cell.length_c   1.000
_cell.angle_alpha   90.00
_cell.angle_beta   90.00
_cell.angle_gamma   90.00
#
_symmetry.space_group_name_H-M   'P 1'
#
loop_
_entity.id
_entity.type
_entity.pdbx_description
1 polymer ?
#
loop_
_entity_poly.entity_id
_entity_poly.type
_entity_poly.pdbx_seq_one_letter_code
_entity_poly.pdbx_strand_id
1 'polypeptide(L)'
;MSRARRSKRKPTTAREFDPRRWAHLVFVLGAFLGAWVLAHAVEDIWAAVWSYWPQVGRANELKSQIIGITVALIATAWAWRKPHWFQYVTEVVTEVSQVSWPTKAEVRVATMVVIVMTLICSVILAGIDTVWSKVTDLLYGI
;
A
#
# COMPACT_ATOMS: atom_id res chain seq x y z
N MET A 1 50.00 -25.01 37.93
CA MET A 1 49.05 -23.87 38.03
C MET A 1 48.85 -23.28 36.64
N SER A 2 47.75 -23.62 35.94
CA SER A 2 47.44 -23.09 34.61
C SER A 2 46.02 -22.51 34.62
N ARG A 3 45.91 -21.19 34.85
CA ARG A 3 44.63 -20.47 34.77
C ARG A 3 44.20 -20.35 33.31
N ALA A 4 43.18 -21.11 32.93
CA ALA A 4 42.48 -20.95 31.67
C ALA A 4 41.88 -19.54 31.57
N ARG A 5 42.38 -18.72 30.64
CA ARG A 5 41.78 -17.43 30.29
C ARG A 5 40.45 -17.67 29.57
N ARG A 6 39.34 -17.62 30.32
CA ARG A 6 38.00 -17.64 29.75
C ARG A 6 37.78 -16.33 28.99
N SER A 7 37.92 -16.38 27.66
CA SER A 7 37.60 -15.27 26.76
C SER A 7 36.10 -14.96 26.89
N LYS A 8 35.77 -13.85 27.55
CA LYS A 8 34.40 -13.34 27.61
C LYS A 8 34.02 -12.83 26.23
N ARG A 9 33.27 -13.63 25.45
CA ARG A 9 32.57 -13.14 24.26
C ARG A 9 31.70 -11.95 24.69
N LYS A 10 31.96 -10.78 24.12
CA LYS A 10 31.09 -9.60 24.30
C LYS A 10 29.67 -10.00 23.86
N PRO A 11 28.62 -9.69 24.64
CA PRO A 11 27.25 -9.94 24.21
C PRO A 11 27.01 -9.15 22.93
N THR A 12 26.56 -9.83 21.88
CA THR A 12 26.08 -9.19 20.65
C THR A 12 24.94 -8.27 21.06
N THR A 13 25.17 -6.96 21.07
CA THR A 13 24.13 -5.97 21.37
C THR A 13 23.03 -6.16 20.33
N ALA A 14 21.86 -6.62 20.76
CA ALA A 14 20.67 -6.59 19.93
C ALA A 14 20.51 -5.17 19.41
N ARG A 15 20.45 -4.99 18.08
CA ARG A 15 20.25 -3.67 17.47
C ARG A 15 18.94 -3.10 18.04
N GLU A 16 19.04 -2.02 18.79
CA GLU A 16 17.88 -1.26 19.24
C GLU A 16 17.09 -0.79 18.01
N PHE A 17 15.77 -0.98 18.03
CA PHE A 17 14.90 -0.52 16.95
C PHE A 17 14.87 1.01 16.98
N ASP A 18 15.39 1.65 15.93
CA ASP A 18 15.43 3.10 15.78
C ASP A 18 14.36 3.54 14.75
N PRO A 19 13.19 4.03 15.21
CA PRO A 19 12.07 4.37 14.33
C PRO A 19 12.40 5.47 13.31
N ARG A 20 13.34 6.37 13.63
CA ARG A 20 13.69 7.51 12.76
C ARG A 20 14.34 7.05 11.46
N ARG A 21 15.10 5.97 11.48
CA ARG A 21 15.74 5.40 10.27
C ARG A 21 14.70 4.88 9.30
N TRP A 22 13.67 4.22 9.82
CA TRP A 22 12.56 3.72 9.03
C TRP A 22 11.69 4.85 8.49
N ALA A 23 11.51 5.95 9.24
CA ALA A 23 10.81 7.12 8.74
C ALA A 23 11.47 7.69 7.47
N HIS A 24 12.80 7.78 7.41
CA HIS A 24 13.50 8.19 6.18
C HIS A 24 13.22 7.27 4.99
N LEU A 25 13.17 5.95 5.21
CA LEU A 25 12.83 4.99 4.15
C LEU A 25 11.39 5.20 3.64
N VAL A 26 10.44 5.49 4.54
CA VAL A 26 9.06 5.78 4.15
C VAL A 26 8.98 7.03 3.27
N PHE A 27 9.71 8.10 3.59
CA PHE A 27 9.76 9.29 2.73
C PHE A 27 10.38 9.01 1.36
N VAL A 28 11.43 8.19 1.29
CA VAL A 28 12.03 7.80 0.00
C VAL A 28 11.07 6.97 -0.84
N LEU A 29 10.42 5.96 -0.27
CA LEU A 29 9.42 5.16 -0.97
C LEU A 29 8.22 6.00 -1.39
N GLY A 30 7.76 6.90 -0.51
CA GLY A 30 6.71 7.87 -0.82
C GLY A 30 7.10 8.82 -1.96
N ALA A 31 8.37 9.21 -2.06
CA ALA A 31 8.87 10.00 -3.19
C ALA A 31 8.78 9.24 -4.51
N PHE A 32 9.19 7.97 -4.53
CA PHE A 32 9.10 7.14 -5.74
C PHE A 32 7.65 6.92 -6.18
N LEU A 33 6.75 6.58 -5.24
CA LEU A 33 5.33 6.41 -5.53
C LEU A 33 4.70 7.73 -5.98
N GLY A 34 4.99 8.82 -5.28
CA GLY A 34 4.51 10.16 -5.64
C GLY A 34 4.98 10.60 -7.01
N ALA A 35 6.25 10.32 -7.37
CA ALA A 35 6.79 10.60 -8.69
C ALA A 35 6.10 9.80 -9.80
N TRP A 36 5.84 8.51 -9.57
CA TRP A 36 5.11 7.67 -10.51
C TRP A 36 3.67 8.19 -10.71
N VAL A 37 2.94 8.47 -9.62
CA VAL A 37 1.56 8.99 -9.69
C VAL A 37 1.51 10.36 -10.37
N LEU A 38 2.37 11.30 -9.98
CA LEU A 38 2.36 12.66 -10.53
C LEU A 38 2.81 12.70 -11.98
N ALA A 39 3.75 11.85 -12.39
CA ALA A 39 4.15 11.77 -13.80
C ALA A 39 2.98 11.34 -14.70
N HIS A 40 2.23 10.30 -14.32
CA HIS A 40 1.06 9.84 -15.08
C HIS A 40 -0.10 10.83 -14.99
N ALA A 41 -0.35 11.41 -13.81
CA ALA A 41 -1.41 12.40 -13.64
C ALA A 41 -1.16 13.66 -14.52
N VAL A 42 0.08 14.13 -14.64
CA VAL A 42 0.42 15.27 -15.50
C VAL A 42 0.19 14.93 -16.98
N GLU A 43 0.50 13.70 -17.39
CA GLU A 43 0.23 13.23 -18.75
C GLU A 43 -1.26 13.13 -19.04
N ASP A 44 -2.04 12.49 -18.16
CA ASP A 44 -3.50 12.34 -18.30
C ASP A 44 -4.21 13.70 -18.32
N ILE A 45 -3.81 14.62 -17.44
CA ILE A 45 -4.34 15.99 -17.41
C ILE A 45 -4.00 16.70 -18.72
N TRP A 46 -2.77 16.59 -19.22
CA TRP A 46 -2.41 17.23 -20.48
C TRP A 46 -3.14 16.62 -21.68
N ALA A 47 -3.33 15.29 -21.70
CA ALA A 47 -4.10 14.61 -22.72
C ALA A 47 -5.57 15.05 -22.72
N ALA A 48 -6.17 15.18 -21.54
CA ALA A 48 -7.52 15.73 -21.39
C ALA A 48 -7.59 17.18 -21.90
N VAL A 49 -6.64 18.04 -21.52
CA VAL A 49 -6.58 19.44 -21.97
C VAL A 49 -6.45 19.52 -23.50
N TRP A 50 -5.61 18.68 -24.12
CA TRP A 50 -5.50 18.58 -25.58
C TRP A 50 -6.82 18.17 -26.24
N SER A 51 -7.57 17.24 -25.63
CA SER A 51 -8.88 16.81 -26.14
C SER A 51 -9.92 17.94 -26.16
N TYR A 52 -9.87 18.86 -25.19
CA TYR A 52 -10.80 20.01 -25.14
C TYR A 52 -10.32 21.20 -25.96
N TRP A 53 -9.00 21.42 -26.05
CA TRP A 53 -8.40 22.53 -26.81
C TRP A 53 -7.23 22.05 -27.68
N PRO A 54 -7.48 21.66 -28.94
CA PRO A 54 -6.44 21.12 -29.83
C PRO A 54 -5.44 22.17 -30.36
N GLN A 55 -5.55 23.43 -29.93
CA GLN A 55 -4.65 24.54 -30.27
C GLN A 55 -3.35 24.55 -29.46
N VAL A 56 -3.29 23.86 -28.32
CA VAL A 56 -2.10 23.78 -27.46
C VAL A 56 -1.29 22.53 -27.77
N GLY A 57 -0.32 22.59 -28.69
CA GLY A 57 0.44 21.43 -29.22
C GLY A 57 0.66 20.24 -28.26
N ARG A 58 0.54 19.01 -28.79
CA ARG A 58 0.66 17.74 -28.04
C ARG A 58 1.89 17.74 -27.13
N ALA A 59 1.71 17.43 -25.84
CA ALA A 59 2.84 17.34 -24.92
C ALA A 59 3.80 16.25 -25.38
N ASN A 60 5.09 16.56 -25.28
CA ASN A 60 6.11 15.54 -25.31
C ASN A 60 6.05 14.78 -23.99
N GLU A 61 5.83 13.47 -24.07
CA GLU A 61 5.78 12.54 -22.94
C GLU A 61 6.95 12.77 -21.96
N LEU A 62 8.16 12.90 -22.50
CA LEU A 62 9.37 13.12 -21.71
C LEU A 62 9.35 14.44 -20.92
N LYS A 63 8.74 15.52 -21.44
CA LYS A 63 8.63 16.79 -20.71
C LYS A 63 7.63 16.69 -19.56
N SER A 64 6.50 16.05 -19.77
CA SER A 64 5.47 15.82 -18.74
C SER A 64 6.00 14.96 -17.59
N GLN A 65 6.72 13.89 -17.92
CA GLN A 65 7.35 13.02 -16.92
C GLN A 65 8.40 13.77 -16.09
N ILE A 66 9.28 14.57 -16.72
CA ILE A 66 10.28 15.36 -15.99
C ILE A 66 9.63 16.36 -15.04
N ILE A 67 8.57 17.05 -15.49
CA ILE A 67 7.84 18.01 -14.65
C ILE A 67 7.20 17.29 -13.46
N GLY A 68 6.50 16.17 -13.69
CA GLY A 68 5.87 15.37 -12.63
C GLY A 68 6.87 14.86 -11.60
N ILE A 69 7.99 14.30 -12.05
CA ILE A 69 9.07 13.82 -11.17
C ILE A 69 9.67 14.98 -10.36
N THR A 70 9.92 16.13 -11.00
CA THR A 70 10.53 17.29 -10.33
C THR A 70 9.60 17.84 -9.24
N VAL A 71 8.31 17.97 -9.53
CA VAL A 71 7.31 18.41 -8.56
C VAL A 71 7.21 17.42 -7.40
N ALA A 72 7.23 16.12 -7.69
CA ALA A 72 7.22 15.08 -6.65
C ALA A 72 8.42 15.18 -5.72
N LEU A 73 9.64 15.29 -6.27
CA LEU A 73 10.86 15.42 -5.47
C LEU A 73 10.85 16.67 -4.59
N ILE A 74 10.39 17.81 -5.12
CA ILE A 74 10.26 19.06 -4.36
C ILE A 74 9.23 18.89 -3.24
N ALA A 75 8.07 18.33 -3.54
CA ALA A 75 7.02 18.10 -2.55
C ALA A 75 7.50 17.16 -1.42
N THR A 76 8.19 16.08 -1.75
CA THR A 76 8.73 15.15 -0.74
C THR A 76 9.86 15.79 0.07
N ALA A 77 10.75 16.56 -0.55
CA ALA A 77 11.79 17.28 0.18
C ALA A 77 11.19 18.33 1.13
N TRP A 78 10.11 18.99 0.73
CA TRP A 78 9.38 19.93 1.58
C TRP A 78 8.70 19.22 2.75
N ALA A 79 8.03 18.09 2.50
CA ALA A 79 7.41 17.27 3.54
C ALA A 79 8.43 16.76 4.56
N TRP A 80 9.62 16.33 4.11
CA TRP A 80 10.68 15.83 4.99
C TRP A 80 11.26 16.94 5.89
N ARG A 81 11.31 18.20 5.44
CA ARG A 81 11.82 19.30 6.29
C ARG A 81 10.87 19.71 7.41
N LYS A 82 9.59 19.38 7.31
CA LYS A 82 8.60 19.82 8.30
C LYS A 82 8.56 18.83 9.47
N PRO A 83 8.83 19.29 10.72
CA PRO A 83 8.96 18.39 11.87
C PRO A 83 7.67 17.64 12.18
N HIS A 84 6.51 18.27 11.96
CA HIS A 84 5.20 17.66 12.19
C HIS A 84 4.98 16.37 11.36
N TRP A 85 5.24 16.43 10.05
CA TRP A 85 5.08 15.26 9.17
C TRP A 85 6.09 14.17 9.48
N PHE A 86 7.34 14.54 9.79
CA PHE A 86 8.37 13.58 10.14
C PHE A 86 8.08 12.87 11.48
N GLN A 87 7.59 13.61 12.47
CA GLN A 87 7.16 13.06 13.75
C GLN A 87 5.99 12.09 13.57
N TYR A 88 4.97 12.48 12.80
CA TYR A 88 3.82 11.61 12.50
C TYR A 88 4.26 10.26 11.90
N VAL A 89 5.13 10.27 10.89
CA VAL A 89 5.64 9.01 10.30
C VAL A 89 6.45 8.20 11.32
N THR A 90 7.21 8.86 12.18
CA THR A 90 7.97 8.18 13.24
C THR A 90 7.03 7.51 14.24
N GLU A 91 5.93 8.16 14.63
CA GLU A 91 4.89 7.61 15.50
C GLU A 91 4.20 6.40 14.85
N VAL A 92 3.83 6.49 13.57
CA VAL A 92 3.25 5.36 12.84
C VAL A 92 4.21 4.16 12.82
N VAL A 93 5.50 4.40 12.60
CA VAL A 93 6.52 3.33 12.65
C VAL A 93 6.59 2.71 14.05
N THR A 94 6.51 3.51 15.12
CA THR A 94 6.50 2.97 16.49
C THR A 94 5.25 2.13 16.76
N GLU A 95 4.07 2.58 16.33
CA GLU A 95 2.82 1.83 16.50
C GLU A 95 2.85 0.52 15.70
N VAL A 96 3.33 0.56 14.46
CA VAL A 96 3.48 -0.65 13.62
C VAL A 96 4.48 -1.63 14.23
N SER A 97 5.51 -1.16 14.94
CA SER A 97 6.47 -2.04 15.61
C SER A 97 5.86 -2.84 16.77
N GLN A 98 4.74 -2.37 17.31
CA GLN A 98 3.99 -3.07 18.36
C GLN A 98 2.95 -4.05 17.79
N VAL A 99 2.66 -3.98 16.48
CA VAL A 99 1.71 -4.89 15.84
C VAL A 99 2.29 -6.30 15.77
N SER A 100 1.65 -7.22 16.48
CA SER A 100 1.92 -8.65 16.37
C SER A 100 1.25 -9.20 15.11
N TRP A 101 2.06 -9.52 14.10
CA TRP A 101 1.55 -10.14 12.87
C TRP A 101 1.16 -11.60 13.12
N PRO A 102 -0.01 -12.03 12.61
CA PRO A 102 -0.51 -13.38 12.82
C PRO A 102 0.42 -14.41 12.18
N THR A 103 0.47 -15.60 12.77
CA THR A 103 1.26 -16.69 12.21
C THR A 103 0.56 -17.27 10.96
N LYS A 104 1.32 -17.91 10.07
CA LYS A 104 0.75 -18.55 8.86
C LYS A 104 -0.36 -19.56 9.20
N ALA A 105 -0.30 -20.19 10.37
CA ALA A 105 -1.32 -21.12 10.84
C ALA A 105 -2.64 -20.41 11.16
N GLU A 106 -2.59 -19.30 11.90
CA GLU A 106 -3.76 -18.47 12.22
C GLU A 106 -4.40 -17.91 10.95
N VAL A 107 -3.58 -17.40 10.02
CA VAL A 107 -4.06 -16.90 8.73
C VAL A 107 -4.79 -18.00 7.96
N ARG A 108 -4.25 -19.22 7.91
CA ARG A 108 -4.90 -20.35 7.23
C ARG A 108 -6.26 -20.67 7.86
N VAL A 109 -6.35 -20.74 9.18
CA VAL A 109 -7.61 -21.01 9.88
C VAL A 109 -8.64 -19.91 9.58
N ALA A 110 -8.25 -18.63 9.68
CA ALA A 110 -9.11 -17.51 9.36
C ALA A 110 -9.64 -17.56 7.90
N THR A 111 -8.76 -17.81 6.94
CA THR A 111 -9.17 -17.94 5.52
C THR A 111 -10.09 -19.13 5.27
N MET A 112 -9.89 -20.25 5.97
CA MET A 112 -10.72 -21.44 5.82
C MET A 112 -12.15 -21.19 6.30
N VAL A 113 -12.31 -20.47 7.42
CA VAL A 113 -13.62 -20.06 7.92
C VAL A 113 -14.34 -19.18 6.91
N VAL A 114 -13.64 -18.18 6.34
CA VAL A 114 -14.24 -17.30 5.32
C VAL A 114 -14.68 -18.09 4.09
N ILE A 115 -13.85 -19.00 3.59
CA ILE A 115 -14.19 -19.86 2.44
C ILE A 115 -15.47 -20.66 2.73
N VAL A 116 -15.54 -21.33 3.87
CA VAL A 116 -16.72 -22.14 4.26
C VAL A 116 -17.96 -21.25 4.36
N MET A 117 -17.85 -20.08 5.00
CA MET A 117 -18.97 -19.14 5.12
C MET A 117 -19.46 -18.65 3.76
N THR A 118 -18.54 -18.27 2.86
CA THR A 118 -18.90 -17.85 1.50
C THR A 118 -19.53 -18.95 0.67
N LEU A 119 -19.11 -20.21 0.88
CA LEU A 119 -19.70 -21.37 0.19
C LEU A 119 -21.14 -21.62 0.68
N ILE A 120 -21.38 -21.54 1.99
CA ILE A 120 -22.74 -21.64 2.55
C ILE A 120 -23.63 -20.53 1.99
N CYS A 121 -23.15 -19.27 2.02
CA CYS A 121 -23.89 -18.14 1.45
C CYS A 121 -24.19 -18.36 -0.05
N SER A 122 -23.21 -18.85 -0.82
CA SER A 122 -23.38 -19.14 -2.24
C SER A 122 -24.44 -20.21 -2.50
N VAL A 123 -24.48 -21.28 -1.70
CA VAL A 123 -25.50 -22.34 -1.82
C VAL A 123 -26.89 -21.80 -1.50
N ILE A 124 -27.03 -20.99 -0.45
CA ILE A 124 -28.31 -20.37 -0.08
C ILE A 124 -28.80 -19.45 -1.19
N LEU A 125 -27.92 -18.59 -1.72
CA LEU A 125 -28.24 -17.69 -2.82
C LEU A 125 -28.67 -18.47 -4.07
N ALA A 126 -27.88 -19.48 -4.48
CA ALA A 126 -28.25 -20.34 -5.62
C ALA A 126 -29.61 -21.02 -5.43
N GLY A 127 -29.95 -21.42 -4.20
CA GLY A 127 -31.27 -21.95 -3.88
C GLY A 127 -32.39 -20.93 -4.09
N ILE A 128 -32.21 -19.72 -3.55
CA ILE A 128 -33.17 -18.61 -3.71
C ILE A 128 -33.32 -18.22 -5.19
N ASP A 129 -32.22 -18.13 -5.93
CA ASP A 129 -32.20 -17.79 -7.36
C ASP A 129 -32.95 -18.85 -8.19
N THR A 130 -32.78 -20.13 -7.86
CA THR A 130 -33.48 -21.22 -8.53
C THR A 130 -34.97 -21.17 -8.26
N VAL A 131 -35.38 -20.91 -7.02
CA VAL A 131 -36.80 -20.77 -6.64
C VAL A 131 -37.40 -19.57 -7.36
N TRP A 132 -36.73 -18.42 -7.36
CA TRP A 132 -37.20 -17.24 -8.05
C TRP A 132 -37.31 -17.44 -9.55
N SER A 133 -36.33 -18.07 -10.20
CA SER A 133 -36.42 -18.41 -11.62
C SER A 133 -37.69 -19.22 -11.92
N LYS A 134 -37.99 -20.25 -11.11
CA LYS A 134 -39.19 -21.08 -11.30
C LYS A 134 -40.49 -20.30 -11.08
N VAL A 135 -40.54 -19.42 -10.08
CA VAL A 135 -41.70 -18.57 -9.81
C VAL A 135 -41.91 -17.58 -10.95
N THR A 136 -40.83 -16.99 -11.45
CA THR A 136 -40.85 -16.02 -12.54
C THR A 136 -41.24 -16.68 -13.87
N ASP A 137 -40.70 -17.85 -14.20
CA ASP A 137 -41.09 -18.63 -15.40
C ASP A 137 -42.59 -18.94 -15.37
N LEU A 138 -43.10 -19.41 -14.23
CA LEU A 138 -44.53 -19.68 -14.02
C LEU A 138 -45.41 -18.44 -14.21
N LEU A 139 -44.95 -17.27 -13.74
CA LEU A 139 -45.71 -16.02 -13.81
C LEU A 139 -45.74 -15.42 -15.23
N TYR A 140 -44.61 -15.46 -15.95
CA TYR A 140 -44.52 -14.95 -17.32
C TYR A 140 -45.06 -15.94 -18.36
N GLY A 141 -45.50 -17.13 -17.94
CA GLY A 141 -46.23 -18.07 -18.79
C GLY A 141 -45.37 -18.72 -19.88
N ILE A 142 -44.07 -18.85 -19.63
CA ILE A 142 -43.16 -19.73 -20.38
C ILE A 142 -43.02 -21.08 -19.67
#